data_AF-A0A433T528-F1
#
_entry.id   AF-A0A433T528-F1
#
_cell.length_a   1.000
_cell.length_b   1.000
_cell.length_c   1.000
_cell.angle_alpha   90.00
_cell.angle_beta   90.00
_cell.angle_gamma   90.00
#
_symmetry.space_group_name_H-M   'P 1'
#
loop_
_entity.id
_entity.type
_entity.pdbx_description
1 polymer ?
#
loop_
_entity_poly.entity_id
_entity_poly.type
_entity_poly.pdbx_seq_one_letter_code
_entity_poly.pdbx_strand_id
1 'polypeptide(L)'
;MALKSKLKSLIIGGRQDSLTSPPEESVSDILTVGAAAVSKGKVVSKPVNPHEEQEIIDGIESSYYNNESFDTSLFELQKLSSEELDLELISNDCAKLRTQLQAVSKRISELILQNHPAYATELQRVMDLQKTLKSARSVCQIGRR
;
A
#
# COMPACT_ATOMS: atom_id res chain seq x y z
N MET A 1 31.79 -20.49 -44.93
CA MET A 1 32.62 -20.12 -43.76
C MET A 1 32.15 -18.86 -43.01
N ALA A 2 30.93 -18.32 -43.25
CA ALA A 2 30.46 -17.08 -42.61
C ALA A 2 29.43 -17.27 -41.47
N LEU A 3 28.81 -18.45 -41.33
CA LEU A 3 27.84 -18.70 -40.25
C LEU A 3 28.50 -19.02 -38.90
N LYS A 4 29.66 -19.69 -38.91
CA LYS A 4 30.36 -20.09 -37.68
C LYS A 4 30.97 -18.91 -36.93
N SER A 5 31.30 -17.81 -37.61
CA SER A 5 31.82 -16.58 -36.98
C SER A 5 30.72 -15.77 -36.29
N LYS A 6 29.51 -15.71 -36.86
CA LYS A 6 28.35 -15.06 -36.22
C LYS A 6 27.84 -15.79 -34.98
N LEU A 7 27.95 -17.13 -34.94
CA LEU A 7 27.56 -17.89 -33.75
C LEU A 7 28.55 -17.70 -32.60
N LYS A 8 29.86 -17.56 -32.90
CA LYS A 8 30.89 -17.30 -31.88
C LYS A 8 30.78 -15.89 -31.26
N SER A 9 30.35 -14.88 -32.02
CA SER A 9 30.15 -13.53 -31.44
C SER A 9 28.96 -13.47 -30.47
N LEU A 10 27.96 -14.34 -30.63
CA LEU A 10 26.82 -14.43 -29.72
C LEU A 10 27.18 -15.13 -28.39
N ILE A 11 28.13 -16.07 -28.42
CA ILE A 11 28.56 -16.85 -27.26
C ILE A 11 29.63 -16.11 -26.44
N ILE A 12 30.39 -15.19 -27.04
CA ILE A 12 31.44 -14.40 -26.36
C ILE A 12 30.91 -13.04 -25.86
N GLY A 13 29.79 -12.54 -26.40
CA GLY A 13 29.17 -11.27 -25.99
C GLY A 13 28.16 -11.36 -24.83
N GLY A 14 27.91 -12.56 -24.29
CA GLY A 14 27.01 -12.78 -23.16
C GLY A 14 27.67 -12.42 -21.83
N ARG A 15 27.89 -11.12 -21.61
CA ARG A 15 28.22 -10.57 -20.29
C ARG A 15 27.10 -11.02 -19.35
N GLN A 16 27.47 -11.87 -18.39
CA GLN A 16 26.59 -12.28 -17.32
C GLN A 16 26.28 -11.04 -16.50
N ASP A 17 25.13 -10.41 -16.74
CA ASP A 17 24.45 -9.72 -15.67
C ASP A 17 24.02 -10.83 -14.70
N SER A 18 24.91 -11.11 -13.75
CA SER A 18 24.51 -11.64 -12.47
C SER A 18 23.41 -10.71 -11.97
N LEU A 19 22.16 -11.17 -12.04
CA LEU A 19 21.13 -10.69 -11.15
C LEU A 19 21.53 -11.19 -9.76
N THR A 20 22.53 -10.52 -9.17
CA THR A 20 22.64 -10.41 -7.73
C THR A 20 21.27 -9.90 -7.27
N SER A 21 20.61 -10.68 -6.43
CA SER A 21 19.51 -10.18 -5.61
C SER A 21 19.90 -8.80 -5.05
N PRO A 22 18.99 -7.81 -5.05
CA PRO A 22 19.24 -6.57 -4.34
C PRO A 22 19.71 -6.89 -2.91
N PRO A 23 20.66 -6.14 -2.33
CA PRO A 23 20.91 -6.25 -0.91
C PRO A 23 19.59 -6.07 -0.17
N GLU A 24 19.37 -6.86 0.87
CA GLU A 24 18.24 -6.74 1.79
C GLU A 24 18.14 -5.29 2.28
N GLU A 25 17.35 -4.47 1.57
CA GLU A 25 16.97 -3.15 2.04
C GLU A 25 15.97 -3.38 3.17
N SER A 26 16.41 -3.02 4.37
CA SER A 26 15.58 -2.87 5.55
C SER A 26 14.22 -2.29 5.14
N VAL A 27 13.14 -3.01 5.40
CA VAL A 27 11.73 -2.66 5.09
C VAL A 27 11.21 -1.37 5.75
N SER A 28 12.11 -0.49 6.19
CA SER A 28 11.82 0.79 6.82
C SER A 28 11.39 1.88 5.82
N ASP A 29 11.64 1.71 4.52
CA ASP A 29 11.54 2.80 3.54
C ASP A 29 10.26 2.81 2.67
N ILE A 30 9.34 1.86 2.86
CA ILE A 30 8.03 1.85 2.15
C ILE A 30 7.11 3.01 2.60
N LEU A 31 7.50 3.81 3.60
CA LEU A 31 6.70 4.95 4.08
C LEU A 31 6.90 6.26 3.30
N THR A 32 7.73 6.30 2.24
CA THR A 32 8.10 7.57 1.58
C THR A 32 7.34 7.87 0.28
N VAL A 33 6.60 6.92 -0.30
CA VAL A 33 5.84 7.14 -1.55
C VAL A 33 4.42 7.60 -1.23
N GLY A 34 4.29 8.84 -0.78
CA GLY A 34 2.99 9.47 -0.48
C GLY A 34 3.06 10.94 -0.09
N ALA A 35 4.18 11.62 -0.38
CA ALA A 35 4.42 13.00 0.04
C ALA A 35 3.81 14.05 -0.91
N ALA A 36 2.56 13.84 -1.35
CA ALA A 36 1.75 14.92 -1.90
C ALA A 36 1.01 15.62 -0.75
N ALA A 37 1.67 16.63 -0.17
CA ALA A 37 1.10 17.72 0.63
C ALA A 37 -0.03 17.38 1.62
N VAL A 38 0.14 16.35 2.47
CA VAL A 38 -0.62 16.26 3.72
C VAL A 38 0.23 16.91 4.80
N SER A 39 -0.18 18.10 5.25
CA SER A 39 0.34 18.72 6.46
C SER A 39 0.37 17.67 7.57
N LYS A 40 1.57 17.25 8.00
CA LYS A 40 1.78 16.35 9.14
C LYS A 40 1.30 17.04 10.43
N GLY A 41 0.00 17.15 10.59
CA GLY A 41 -0.63 17.37 11.89
C GLY A 41 -0.31 16.15 12.74
N LYS A 42 0.38 16.35 13.86
CA LYS A 42 0.58 15.33 14.89
C LYS A 42 -0.80 14.75 15.23
N VAL A 43 -1.07 13.52 14.80
CA VAL A 43 -2.29 12.78 15.16
C VAL A 43 -2.16 12.46 16.65
N VAL A 44 -2.56 13.41 17.49
CA VAL A 44 -2.71 13.17 18.93
C VAL A 44 -3.96 12.33 19.07
N SER A 45 -3.79 11.01 19.16
CA SER A 45 -4.89 10.10 19.48
C SER A 45 -5.29 10.35 20.92
N LYS A 46 -6.35 11.13 21.13
CA LYS A 46 -7.10 11.00 22.38
C LYS A 46 -7.57 9.54 22.46
N PRO A 47 -7.46 8.86 23.61
CA PRO A 47 -8.03 7.52 23.75
C PRO A 47 -9.55 7.64 23.60
N VAL A 48 -10.05 7.30 22.42
CA VAL A 48 -11.47 7.17 22.12
C VAL A 48 -11.84 5.72 22.39
N ASN A 49 -13.02 5.52 22.97
CA ASN A 49 -13.59 4.20 23.21
C ASN A 49 -13.69 3.46 21.87
N PRO A 50 -13.22 2.20 21.76
CA PRO A 50 -13.27 1.47 20.48
C PRO A 50 -14.69 1.31 19.92
N HIS A 51 -15.73 1.34 20.77
CA HIS A 51 -17.11 1.31 20.30
C HIS A 51 -17.54 2.63 19.65
N GLU A 52 -17.21 3.77 20.27
CA GLU A 52 -17.49 5.10 19.71
C GLU A 52 -16.71 5.32 18.40
N GLU A 53 -15.48 4.82 18.32
CA GLU A 53 -14.68 4.88 17.10
C GLU A 53 -15.33 4.09 15.95
N GLN A 54 -15.92 2.93 16.25
CA GLN A 54 -16.64 2.14 15.25
C GLN A 54 -17.93 2.86 14.80
N GLU A 55 -18.69 3.45 15.71
CA GLU A 55 -19.88 4.25 15.35
C GLU A 55 -19.52 5.45 14.45
N ILE A 56 -18.39 6.11 14.72
CA ILE A 56 -17.88 7.20 13.87
C ILE A 56 -17.58 6.71 12.46
N ILE A 57 -16.97 5.53 12.33
CA ILE A 57 -16.63 4.91 11.04
C ILE A 57 -17.90 4.46 10.31
N ASP A 58 -18.83 3.82 11.00
CA ASP A 58 -20.10 3.34 10.44
C ASP A 58 -21.00 4.52 9.99
N GLY A 59 -20.85 5.68 10.64
CA GLY A 59 -21.53 6.92 10.29
C GLY A 59 -20.91 7.70 9.12
N ILE A 60 -19.85 7.19 8.48
CA ILE A 60 -19.24 7.84 7.31
C ILE A 60 -20.14 7.63 6.09
N GLU A 61 -20.41 8.73 5.39
CA GLU A 61 -21.24 8.71 4.20
C GLU A 61 -20.61 7.84 3.09
N SER A 62 -21.39 6.91 2.55
CA SER A 62 -20.88 5.97 1.54
C SER A 62 -20.34 6.63 0.28
N SER A 63 -20.80 7.83 -0.04
CA SER A 63 -20.29 8.67 -1.13
C SER A 63 -18.77 8.84 -1.10
N TYR A 64 -18.14 8.88 0.09
CA TYR A 64 -16.68 9.05 0.22
C TYR A 64 -15.86 7.81 -0.18
N TYR A 65 -16.46 6.61 -0.22
CA TYR A 65 -15.73 5.36 -0.48
C TYR A 65 -16.35 4.48 -1.58
N ASN A 66 -17.45 4.92 -2.21
CA ASN A 66 -18.13 4.15 -3.26
C ASN A 66 -17.45 4.23 -4.64
N ASN A 67 -16.70 5.30 -4.95
CA ASN A 67 -16.09 5.50 -6.27
C ASN A 67 -14.70 6.14 -6.17
N GLU A 68 -13.71 5.58 -6.87
CA GLU A 68 -12.33 6.08 -6.92
C GLU A 68 -12.21 7.43 -7.65
N SER A 69 -13.13 7.76 -8.56
CA SER A 69 -13.13 9.05 -9.29
C SER A 69 -13.97 10.13 -8.61
N PHE A 70 -14.34 9.94 -7.35
CA PHE A 70 -15.21 10.85 -6.62
C PHE A 70 -14.46 12.12 -6.19
N ASP A 71 -15.01 13.30 -6.53
CA ASP A 71 -14.47 14.57 -6.07
C ASP A 71 -15.11 14.97 -4.74
N THR A 72 -14.41 14.62 -3.67
CA THR A 72 -14.80 14.96 -2.30
C THR A 72 -14.91 16.46 -2.07
N SER A 73 -14.06 17.26 -2.73
CA SER A 73 -14.04 18.71 -2.52
C SER A 73 -15.26 19.38 -3.11
N LEU A 74 -15.62 19.00 -4.34
CA LEU A 74 -16.83 19.47 -5.02
C LEU A 74 -18.08 19.05 -4.24
N PHE A 75 -18.12 17.82 -3.76
CA PHE A 75 -19.25 17.30 -2.98
C PHE A 75 -19.53 18.11 -1.71
N GLU A 76 -18.50 18.41 -0.92
CA GLU A 76 -18.66 19.25 0.27
C GLU A 76 -19.03 20.69 -0.10
N LEU A 77 -18.41 21.26 -1.14
CA LEU A 77 -18.76 22.62 -1.60
C LEU A 77 -20.22 22.71 -2.08
N GLN A 78 -20.74 21.66 -2.71
CA GLN A 78 -22.13 21.61 -3.14
C GLN A 78 -23.09 21.58 -1.94
N LYS A 79 -22.72 20.96 -0.81
CA LYS A 79 -23.50 21.01 0.44
C LYS A 79 -23.60 22.43 1.00
N LEU A 80 -22.58 23.25 0.76
CA LEU A 80 -22.51 24.65 1.23
C LEU A 80 -23.20 25.66 0.30
N SER A 81 -23.79 25.21 -0.83
CA SER A 81 -24.41 26.10 -1.83
C SER A 81 -25.76 26.71 -1.41
N SER A 82 -26.13 26.61 -0.13
CA SER A 82 -27.31 27.26 0.45
C SER A 82 -27.15 28.78 0.53
N GLU A 83 -28.28 29.50 0.48
CA GLU A 83 -28.36 30.97 0.40
C GLU A 83 -27.78 31.68 1.64
N GLU A 84 -27.65 30.96 2.77
CA GLU A 84 -27.05 31.45 4.01
C GLU A 84 -25.86 30.57 4.41
N LEU A 85 -24.67 31.18 4.45
CA LEU A 85 -23.43 30.54 4.88
C LEU A 85 -23.28 30.71 6.40
N ASP A 86 -23.50 29.62 7.14
CA ASP A 86 -23.27 29.59 8.59
C ASP A 86 -21.84 29.13 8.91
N LEU A 87 -21.04 30.03 9.48
CA LEU A 87 -19.66 29.77 9.89
C LEU A 87 -19.56 28.70 10.99
N GLU A 88 -20.53 28.63 11.90
CA GLU A 88 -20.51 27.67 13.01
C GLU A 88 -20.76 26.26 12.49
N LEU A 89 -21.75 26.11 11.59
CA LEU A 89 -22.04 24.86 10.91
C LEU A 89 -20.83 24.36 10.11
N ILE A 90 -20.21 25.23 9.29
CA ILE A 90 -19.01 24.88 8.52
C ILE A 90 -17.86 24.43 9.43
N SER A 91 -17.66 25.13 10.55
CA SER A 91 -16.63 24.77 11.54
C SER A 91 -16.90 23.40 12.16
N ASN A 92 -18.16 23.11 12.50
CA ASN A 92 -18.58 21.83 13.06
C ASN A 92 -18.43 20.69 12.05
N ASP A 93 -18.80 20.90 10.79
CA ASP A 93 -18.62 19.91 9.72
C ASP A 93 -17.13 19.63 9.48
N CYS A 94 -16.30 20.68 9.46
CA CYS A 94 -14.85 20.53 9.39
C CYS A 94 -14.29 19.72 10.58
N ALA A 95 -14.79 19.95 11.78
CA ALA A 95 -14.38 19.20 12.97
C ALA A 95 -14.81 17.73 12.86
N LYS A 96 -16.06 17.47 12.44
CA LYS A 96 -16.60 16.13 12.21
C LYS A 96 -15.77 15.34 11.19
N LEU A 97 -15.48 15.94 10.03
CA LEU A 97 -14.66 15.30 8.99
C LEU A 97 -13.24 14.98 9.49
N ARG A 98 -12.63 15.87 10.29
CA ARG A 98 -11.33 15.58 10.91
C ARG A 98 -11.39 14.41 11.89
N THR A 99 -12.43 14.33 12.71
CA THR A 99 -12.63 13.22 13.64
C THR A 99 -12.84 11.90 12.91
N GLN A 100 -13.64 11.89 11.84
CA GLN A 100 -13.83 10.72 10.97
C GLN A 100 -12.51 10.28 10.32
N LEU A 101 -11.74 11.22 9.76
CA LEU A 101 -10.43 10.93 9.17
C LEU A 101 -9.47 10.32 10.20
N GLN A 102 -9.47 10.83 11.43
CA GLN A 102 -8.63 10.31 12.49
C GLN A 102 -9.00 8.88 12.89
N ALA A 103 -10.30 8.59 13.04
CA ALA A 103 -10.81 7.25 13.34
C ALA A 103 -10.44 6.25 12.23
N VAL A 104 -10.66 6.62 10.96
CA VAL A 104 -10.32 5.78 9.80
C VAL A 104 -8.81 5.54 9.72
N SER A 105 -8.00 6.58 9.89
CA SER A 105 -6.54 6.47 9.81
C SER A 105 -5.97 5.56 10.90
N LYS A 106 -6.50 5.69 12.12
CA LYS A 106 -6.13 4.83 13.25
C LYS A 106 -6.53 3.38 12.96
N ARG A 107 -7.77 3.15 12.53
CA ARG A 107 -8.28 1.81 12.22
C ARG A 107 -7.48 1.12 11.12
N ILE A 108 -7.12 1.85 10.05
CA ILE A 108 -6.30 1.33 8.97
C ILE A 108 -4.90 0.96 9.49
N SER A 109 -4.28 1.83 10.30
CA SER A 109 -2.99 1.56 10.91
C SER A 109 -3.00 0.27 11.76
N GLU A 110 -4.02 0.12 12.61
CA GLU A 110 -4.21 -1.10 13.41
C GLU A 110 -4.39 -2.34 12.53
N LEU A 111 -5.20 -2.24 11.47
CA LEU A 111 -5.45 -3.34 10.55
C LEU A 111 -4.18 -3.75 9.78
N ILE A 112 -3.35 -2.78 9.39
CA ILE A 112 -2.05 -3.04 8.77
C ILE A 112 -1.15 -3.79 9.75
N LEU A 113 -1.04 -3.31 10.99
CA LEU A 113 -0.22 -3.95 12.03
C LEU A 113 -0.70 -5.37 12.34
N GLN A 114 -2.02 -5.60 12.39
CA GLN A 114 -2.61 -6.92 12.63
C GLN A 114 -2.36 -7.90 11.48
N ASN A 115 -2.37 -7.44 10.23
CA ASN A 115 -2.17 -8.31 9.06
C ASN A 115 -0.70 -8.56 8.73
N HIS A 116 0.23 -7.74 9.23
CA HIS A 116 1.65 -7.85 8.95
C HIS A 116 2.25 -9.26 9.23
N PRO A 117 1.95 -9.94 10.34
CA PRO A 117 2.48 -11.29 10.61
C PRO A 117 1.96 -12.35 9.64
N ALA A 118 0.70 -12.25 9.22
CA ALA A 118 0.11 -13.17 8.25
C ALA A 118 0.77 -13.01 6.87
N TYR A 119 0.99 -11.76 6.45
CA TYR A 119 1.72 -11.44 5.23
C TYR A 119 3.15 -11.99 5.26
N ALA A 120 3.88 -11.80 6.36
CA ALA A 120 5.24 -12.32 6.52
C ALA A 120 5.30 -13.85 6.45
N THR A 121 4.30 -14.53 7.04
CA THR A 121 4.20 -15.99 7.01
C THR A 121 3.97 -16.50 5.59
N GLU A 122 3.06 -15.86 4.84
CA GLU A 122 2.78 -16.26 3.47
C GLU A 122 3.97 -16.00 2.55
N LEU A 123 4.68 -14.89 2.75
CA LEU A 123 5.90 -14.59 2.01
C LEU A 123 6.97 -15.67 2.24
N GLN A 124 7.17 -16.09 3.48
CA GLN A 124 8.08 -17.20 3.81
C GLN A 124 7.65 -18.51 3.11
N ARG A 125 6.35 -18.82 3.10
CA ARG A 125 5.80 -20.00 2.43
C ARG A 125 6.10 -19.98 0.92
N VAL A 126 5.94 -18.83 0.27
CA VAL A 126 6.26 -18.64 -1.15
C VAL A 126 7.76 -18.86 -1.41
N MET A 127 8.63 -18.36 -0.54
CA MET A 127 10.08 -18.55 -0.66
C MET A 127 10.48 -20.03 -0.52
N ASP A 128 9.88 -20.75 0.43
CA ASP A 128 10.14 -22.18 0.63
C ASP A 128 9.67 -23.03 -0.57
N LEU A 129 8.50 -22.68 -1.13
CA LEU A 129 7.99 -23.30 -2.35
C LEU A 129 8.94 -23.05 -3.52
N GLN A 130 9.41 -21.80 -3.69
CA GLN A 130 10.35 -21.45 -4.75
C GLN A 130 11.68 -22.20 -4.59
N LYS A 131 12.18 -22.35 -3.36
CA LYS A 131 13.39 -23.14 -3.06
C LYS A 131 13.21 -24.61 -3.43
N THR A 132 12.09 -25.21 -3.03
CA THR A 132 11.75 -26.60 -3.34
C THR A 132 11.67 -26.84 -4.84
N LEU A 133 11.00 -25.94 -5.57
CA LEU A 133 10.86 -26.02 -7.03
C LEU A 133 12.21 -25.89 -7.74
N LYS A 134 13.08 -24.98 -7.29
CA LYS A 134 14.45 -24.85 -7.80
C LYS A 134 15.26 -26.13 -7.57
N SER A 135 15.17 -26.73 -6.39
CA SER A 135 15.84 -28.00 -6.08
C SER A 135 15.33 -29.14 -6.96
N ALA A 136 14.00 -29.30 -7.10
CA ALA A 136 13.41 -30.32 -7.96
C ALA A 136 13.85 -30.15 -9.43
N ARG A 137 13.86 -28.92 -9.94
CA ARG A 137 14.37 -28.61 -11.28
C ARG A 137 15.84 -29.03 -11.45
N SER A 138 16.69 -28.77 -10.46
CA SER A 138 18.10 -29.17 -10.47
C SER A 138 18.25 -30.69 -10.55
N VAL A 139 17.50 -31.43 -9.72
CA VAL A 139 17.49 -32.91 -9.75
C VAL A 139 17.05 -33.43 -11.11
N CYS A 140 15.96 -32.90 -11.68
CA CYS A 140 15.51 -33.28 -13.02
C CYS A 140 16.55 -32.97 -14.10
N GLN A 141 17.29 -31.86 -13.97
CA GLN A 141 18.35 -31.49 -14.92
C GLN A 141 19.57 -32.41 -14.81
N ILE A 142 19.92 -32.84 -13.60
CA ILE A 142 20.99 -33.82 -13.36
C ILE A 142 20.58 -35.19 -13.89
N GLY A 143 19.38 -35.67 -13.56
CA GLY A 143 18.90 -36.99 -14.01
C GLY A 143 18.66 -37.11 -15.52
N ARG A 144 18.58 -35.99 -16.25
CA ARG A 144 18.49 -35.96 -17.72
C ARG A 144 19.86 -35.96 -18.42
N ARG A 145 20.94 -35.66 -17.70
CA ARG A 145 22.31 -35.76 -18.22
C ARG A 145 22.81 -37.19 -18.12
#